data_AF-A0A9Q8XG88-F1
#
_entry.id   AF-A0A9Q8XG88-F1
#
_cell.length_a   1.000
_cell.length_b   1.000
_cell.length_c   1.000
_cell.angle_alpha   90.00
_cell.angle_beta   90.00
_cell.angle_gamma   90.00
#
_symmetry.space_group_name_H-M   'P 1'
#
loop_
_entity.id
_entity.type
_entity.pdbx_description
1 polymer ?
#
loop_
_entity_poly.entity_id
_entity_poly.type
_entity_poly.pdbx_seq_one_letter_code
_entity_poly.pdbx_strand_id
1 'polypeptide(L)'
;MSDANYVVRETVIVTLRDLVENEYLYPEQLRVSLPNGGKKLPMDLGAIAYAKRKYINGQNQNPYLVVEESLIKHRRNFLRSLMDYIVTKGYQEKSVVAIIGRVRGAFNYIEERGFAELFLKDTEQSEVVYREISKELKHQVTSNQITPRQAEIKQVDIAFLIQVHFGKQISDYIVGNTVKFNGSVSVTAPRKRADLKYAFNIYKSLAEELTSFLIYEKKLPFKLRMPDYTTFIFPYATHRVTPYCNRSTDVYNHQLGRMATEKEYFDKRPNKKKSELRENLKRSNKRLAQANLDPRAKCRRAFACTAMQSYQMLFMMLTGAYASEIAQLEFNGKLEFDKSLTNKSYRAIKLRAAGKTVQYELLLGPFRYSENT
;
A
#
# COMPACT_ATOMS: atom_id res chain seq x y z
N MET A 1 -3.63 18.57 36.85
CA MET A 1 -3.86 17.30 36.12
C MET A 1 -3.30 16.22 37.00
N SER A 2 -4.15 15.38 37.62
CA SER A 2 -3.66 14.30 38.47
C SER A 2 -2.85 13.33 37.63
N ASP A 3 -1.66 12.93 38.10
CA ASP A 3 -0.87 11.86 37.50
C ASP A 3 -1.66 10.56 37.63
N ALA A 4 -2.43 10.25 36.58
CA ALA A 4 -3.15 9.00 36.52
C ALA A 4 -2.14 7.85 36.48
N ASN A 5 -2.27 6.89 37.40
CA ASN A 5 -1.35 5.77 37.51
C ASN A 5 -1.58 4.80 36.34
N TYR A 6 -0.74 4.90 35.31
CA TYR A 6 -0.79 4.05 34.12
C TYR A 6 0.02 2.77 34.36
N VAL A 7 -0.64 1.62 34.27
CA VAL A 7 -0.03 0.30 34.53
C VAL A 7 -0.07 -0.60 33.30
N VAL A 8 0.84 -1.56 33.26
CA VAL A 8 0.79 -2.68 32.30
C VAL A 8 -0.19 -3.70 32.86
N ARG A 9 -1.31 -3.89 32.17
CA ARG A 9 -2.30 -4.91 32.53
C ARG A 9 -1.88 -6.30 32.04
N GLU A 10 -2.41 -7.33 32.70
CA GLU A 10 -2.31 -8.71 32.22
C GLU A 10 -2.99 -8.86 30.85
N THR A 11 -2.30 -9.53 29.91
CA THR A 11 -2.79 -9.70 28.54
C THR A 11 -2.56 -11.11 28.02
N VAL A 12 -3.50 -11.63 27.23
CA VAL A 12 -3.38 -12.91 26.52
C VAL A 12 -3.29 -12.66 25.02
N ILE A 13 -2.33 -13.30 24.35
CA ILE A 13 -2.18 -13.22 22.90
C ILE A 13 -2.95 -14.38 22.25
N VAL A 14 -3.82 -14.05 21.30
CA VAL A 14 -4.67 -14.98 20.58
C VAL A 14 -4.55 -14.79 19.08
N THR A 15 -4.72 -15.85 18.30
CA THR A 15 -4.83 -15.80 16.84
C THR A 15 -6.29 -15.65 16.41
N LEU A 16 -6.53 -15.37 15.13
CA LEU A 16 -7.90 -15.36 14.59
C LEU A 16 -8.59 -16.72 14.72
N ARG A 17 -7.83 -17.83 14.68
CA ARG A 17 -8.34 -19.17 14.86
C ARG A 17 -8.79 -19.40 16.30
N ASP A 18 -8.00 -18.94 17.27
CA ASP A 18 -8.33 -19.09 18.69
C ASP A 18 -9.59 -18.29 19.07
N LEU A 19 -9.93 -17.22 18.34
CA LEU A 19 -11.18 -16.47 18.49
C LEU A 19 -12.42 -17.24 18.00
N VAL A 20 -12.23 -18.25 17.12
CA VAL A 20 -13.32 -19.13 16.66
C VAL A 20 -13.50 -20.29 17.63
N GLU A 21 -12.40 -20.83 18.13
CA GLU A 21 -12.39 -22.09 18.88
C GLU A 21 -12.67 -21.91 20.38
N ASN A 22 -12.49 -20.71 20.94
CA ASN A 22 -12.60 -20.47 22.38
C ASN A 22 -13.50 -19.26 22.70
N GLU A 23 -14.25 -19.38 23.79
CA GLU A 23 -14.99 -18.27 24.39
C GLU A 23 -14.16 -17.62 25.51
N TYR A 24 -13.93 -16.31 25.42
CA TYR A 24 -13.09 -15.58 26.36
C TYR A 24 -13.93 -14.79 27.37
N LEU A 25 -13.81 -15.16 28.65
CA LEU A 25 -14.55 -14.51 29.75
C LEU A 25 -14.16 -13.03 29.94
N TYR A 26 -12.85 -12.73 29.81
CA TYR A 26 -12.26 -11.41 30.00
C TYR A 26 -11.74 -10.82 28.67
N PRO A 27 -12.62 -10.35 27.77
CA PRO A 27 -12.22 -9.86 26.45
C PRO A 27 -11.31 -8.62 26.51
N GLU A 28 -11.37 -7.85 27.60
CA GLU A 28 -10.46 -6.74 27.87
C GLU A 28 -9.00 -7.18 28.04
N GLN A 29 -8.74 -8.47 28.26
CA GLN A 29 -7.38 -9.00 28.38
C GLN A 29 -6.74 -9.33 27.03
N LEU A 30 -7.50 -9.36 25.94
CA LEU A 30 -7.06 -9.98 24.68
C LEU A 30 -6.22 -9.08 23.78
N ARG A 31 -5.26 -9.71 23.10
CA ARG A 31 -4.43 -9.14 22.04
C ARG A 31 -4.41 -10.07 20.85
N VAL A 32 -4.68 -9.56 19.66
CA VAL A 32 -4.81 -10.39 18.46
C VAL A 32 -3.51 -10.37 17.66
N SER A 33 -2.93 -11.55 17.43
CA SER A 33 -1.76 -11.75 16.58
C SER A 33 -2.17 -11.78 15.11
N LEU A 34 -1.57 -10.89 14.29
CA LEU A 34 -1.90 -10.69 12.87
C LEU A 34 -0.61 -10.58 12.01
N PRO A 35 0.23 -11.63 11.95
CA PRO A 35 1.52 -11.60 11.28
C PRO A 35 1.43 -11.33 9.76
N ASN A 36 0.43 -11.91 9.08
CA ASN A 36 0.19 -11.72 7.65
C ASN A 36 -0.50 -10.38 7.35
N GLY A 37 -1.06 -9.72 8.36
CA GLY A 37 -1.60 -8.36 8.29
C GLY A 37 -0.53 -7.26 8.20
N GLY A 38 0.76 -7.61 8.20
CA GLY A 38 1.88 -6.67 8.21
C GLY A 38 2.15 -6.08 9.60
N LYS A 39 1.63 -6.70 10.67
CA LYS A 39 1.88 -6.33 12.06
C LYS A 39 2.83 -7.33 12.70
N LYS A 40 4.03 -6.86 13.04
CA LYS A 40 5.05 -7.68 13.75
C LYS A 40 4.68 -7.97 15.20
N LEU A 41 3.88 -7.10 15.82
CA LEU A 41 3.44 -7.21 17.21
C LEU A 41 1.92 -7.42 17.27
N PRO A 42 1.41 -8.19 18.25
CA PRO A 42 -0.03 -8.36 18.46
C PRO A 42 -0.73 -7.04 18.72
N MET A 43 -1.89 -6.85 18.09
CA MET A 43 -2.74 -5.68 18.28
C MET A 43 -3.58 -5.83 19.55
N ASP A 44 -3.44 -4.86 20.44
CA ASP A 44 -4.17 -4.83 21.71
C ASP A 44 -5.61 -4.35 21.50
N LEU A 45 -6.52 -5.31 21.37
CA LEU A 45 -7.95 -5.09 21.19
C LEU A 45 -8.62 -4.80 22.55
N GLY A 46 -8.21 -5.52 23.59
CA GLY A 46 -8.79 -5.43 24.92
C GLY A 46 -8.66 -4.06 25.58
N ALA A 47 -7.61 -3.29 25.24
CA ALA A 47 -7.42 -1.94 25.73
C ALA A 47 -8.59 -0.97 25.45
N ILE A 48 -9.42 -1.24 24.44
CA ILE A 48 -10.62 -0.44 24.13
C ILE A 48 -11.63 -0.44 25.28
N ALA A 49 -11.62 -1.45 26.16
CA ALA A 49 -12.49 -1.47 27.33
C ALA A 49 -12.17 -0.38 28.36
N TYR A 50 -10.99 0.24 28.29
CA TYR A 50 -10.54 1.26 29.24
C TYR A 50 -10.65 2.66 28.63
N ALA A 51 -11.27 3.60 29.34
CA ALA A 51 -11.40 4.99 28.90
C ALA A 51 -10.05 5.73 28.88
N LYS A 52 -9.16 5.43 29.83
CA LYS A 52 -7.82 6.03 29.92
C LYS A 52 -6.77 5.00 29.51
N ARG A 53 -6.24 5.15 28.30
CA ARG A 53 -5.21 4.26 27.74
C ARG A 53 -4.13 5.05 27.00
N LYS A 54 -2.89 4.60 27.09
CA LYS A 54 -1.73 5.22 26.44
C LYS A 54 -0.90 4.18 25.70
N TYR A 55 -0.64 4.44 24.42
CA TYR A 55 0.26 3.63 23.63
C TYR A 55 1.71 4.03 23.93
N ILE A 56 2.56 3.08 24.31
CA ILE A 56 4.01 3.31 24.38
C ILE A 56 4.60 2.94 23.03
N ASN A 57 5.53 3.76 22.51
CA ASN A 57 6.40 3.39 21.39
C ASN A 57 7.73 2.86 21.95
N GLY A 58 8.19 1.67 21.56
CA GLY A 58 9.60 1.28 21.74
C GLY A 58 9.93 0.06 22.60
N GLN A 59 8.98 -0.71 23.14
CA GLN A 59 9.29 -1.98 23.80
C GLN A 59 8.71 -3.18 23.04
N ASN A 60 9.47 -4.28 23.01
CA ASN A 60 9.27 -5.48 22.19
C ASN A 60 7.96 -6.26 22.42
N GLN A 61 7.04 -5.75 23.24
CA GLN A 61 5.77 -6.39 23.55
C GLN A 61 4.58 -5.42 23.69
N ASN A 62 4.74 -4.11 23.47
CA ASN A 62 3.80 -3.01 23.76
C ASN A 62 2.29 -3.36 23.86
N PRO A 63 1.77 -3.73 25.04
CA PRO A 63 0.36 -3.50 25.34
C PRO A 63 0.14 -1.99 25.53
N TYR A 64 -1.12 -1.55 25.45
CA TYR A 64 -1.45 -0.22 25.96
C TYR A 64 -1.24 -0.20 27.47
N LEU A 65 -0.67 0.89 27.99
CA LEU A 65 -0.85 1.19 29.41
C LEU A 65 -2.28 1.63 29.63
N VAL A 66 -2.87 1.20 30.73
CA VAL A 66 -4.24 1.57 31.11
C VAL A 66 -4.26 2.06 32.55
N VAL A 67 -5.30 2.83 32.87
CA VAL A 67 -5.68 3.08 34.26
C VAL A 67 -6.75 2.05 34.60
N GLU A 68 -6.49 1.11 35.51
CA GLU A 68 -7.40 -0.02 35.77
C GLU A 68 -8.82 0.43 36.18
N GLU A 69 -8.90 1.49 36.99
CA GLU A 69 -10.15 2.11 37.42
C GLU A 69 -10.98 2.70 36.28
N SER A 70 -10.36 2.95 35.10
CA SER A 70 -11.05 3.45 33.91
C SER A 70 -11.72 2.36 33.08
N LEU A 71 -11.82 1.14 33.61
CA LEU A 71 -12.49 0.02 32.97
C LEU A 71 -14.01 0.26 32.87
N ILE A 72 -14.51 0.26 31.64
CA ILE A 72 -15.93 0.40 31.35
C ILE A 72 -16.52 -0.97 31.06
N LYS A 73 -17.31 -1.50 32.00
CA LYS A 73 -17.80 -2.88 31.97
C LYS A 73 -18.62 -3.22 30.72
N HIS A 74 -19.50 -2.31 30.25
CA HIS A 74 -20.33 -2.58 29.06
C HIS A 74 -19.51 -2.66 27.77
N ARG A 75 -18.29 -2.10 27.72
CA ARG A 75 -17.41 -2.28 26.55
C ARG A 75 -16.90 -3.70 26.40
N ARG A 76 -16.93 -4.54 27.44
CA ARG A 76 -16.67 -5.98 27.30
C ARG A 76 -17.66 -6.63 26.34
N ASN A 77 -18.92 -6.23 26.40
CA ASN A 77 -19.95 -6.73 25.49
C ASN A 77 -19.67 -6.29 24.05
N PHE A 78 -19.27 -5.03 23.84
CA PHE A 78 -18.83 -4.55 22.53
C PHE A 78 -17.64 -5.37 21.99
N LEU A 79 -16.64 -5.65 22.82
CA LEU A 79 -15.48 -6.44 22.40
C LEU A 79 -15.88 -7.85 21.95
N ARG A 80 -16.80 -8.51 22.65
CA ARG A 80 -17.35 -9.81 22.22
C ARG A 80 -18.04 -9.69 20.86
N SER A 81 -18.98 -8.76 20.72
CA SER A 81 -19.66 -8.52 19.43
C SER A 81 -18.70 -8.20 18.28
N LEU A 82 -17.60 -7.47 18.56
CA LEU A 82 -16.58 -7.16 17.57
C LEU A 82 -15.79 -8.40 17.15
N MET A 83 -15.44 -9.27 18.09
CA MET A 83 -14.77 -10.54 17.79
C MET A 83 -15.68 -11.44 16.95
N ASP A 84 -16.94 -11.59 17.34
CA ASP A 84 -17.95 -12.35 16.58
C ASP A 84 -18.12 -11.77 15.17
N TYR A 85 -18.16 -10.44 15.05
CA TYR A 85 -18.23 -9.75 13.76
C TYR A 85 -17.02 -10.07 12.87
N ILE A 86 -15.80 -10.04 13.44
CA ILE A 86 -14.56 -10.35 12.70
C ILE A 86 -14.57 -11.81 12.23
N VAL A 87 -14.92 -12.74 13.11
CA VAL A 87 -14.96 -14.19 12.83
C VAL A 87 -16.01 -14.50 11.77
N THR A 88 -17.24 -14.03 11.96
CA THR A 88 -18.38 -14.32 11.05
C THR A 88 -18.13 -13.83 9.63
N LYS A 89 -17.39 -12.72 9.46
CA LYS A 89 -17.10 -12.16 8.14
C LYS A 89 -15.90 -12.79 7.44
N GLY A 90 -15.10 -13.61 8.12
CA GLY A 90 -13.95 -14.29 7.53
C GLY A 90 -12.91 -13.32 6.94
N TYR A 91 -12.68 -12.18 7.60
CA TYR A 91 -11.76 -11.16 7.10
C TYR A 91 -10.31 -11.65 7.07
N GLN A 92 -9.58 -11.26 6.02
CA GLN A 92 -8.12 -11.39 6.02
C GLN A 92 -7.51 -10.53 7.13
N GLU A 93 -6.37 -10.97 7.67
CA GLU A 93 -5.68 -10.25 8.74
C GLU A 93 -5.46 -8.77 8.44
N LYS A 94 -5.11 -8.41 7.19
CA LYS A 94 -4.94 -7.01 6.78
C LYS A 94 -6.22 -6.18 6.92
N SER A 95 -7.38 -6.77 6.64
CA SER A 95 -8.69 -6.13 6.85
C SER A 95 -9.01 -6.03 8.34
N VAL A 96 -8.67 -7.05 9.13
CA VAL A 96 -8.83 -7.00 10.60
C VAL A 96 -8.00 -5.86 11.20
N VAL A 97 -6.75 -5.69 10.76
CA VAL A 97 -5.89 -4.55 11.16
C VAL A 97 -6.59 -3.21 10.89
N ALA A 98 -7.21 -3.06 9.72
CA ALA A 98 -7.92 -1.83 9.36
C ALA A 98 -9.17 -1.62 10.23
N ILE A 99 -9.94 -2.68 10.52
CA ILE A 99 -11.12 -2.63 11.39
C ILE A 99 -10.72 -2.22 12.82
N ILE A 100 -9.70 -2.86 13.42
CA ILE A 100 -9.24 -2.51 14.77
C ILE A 100 -8.74 -1.06 14.80
N GLY A 101 -8.02 -0.63 13.76
CA GLY A 101 -7.57 0.76 13.61
C GLY A 101 -8.73 1.76 13.59
N ARG A 102 -9.78 1.46 12.82
CA ARG A 102 -11.03 2.23 12.73
C ARG A 102 -11.75 2.32 14.08
N VAL A 103 -11.95 1.17 14.75
CA VAL A 103 -12.62 1.10 16.05
C VAL A 103 -11.89 1.96 17.09
N ARG A 104 -10.57 1.80 17.17
CA ARG A 104 -9.74 2.58 18.09
C ARG A 104 -9.84 4.08 17.81
N GLY A 105 -9.79 4.48 16.53
CA GLY A 105 -9.92 5.88 16.15
C GLY A 105 -11.26 6.49 16.58
N ALA A 106 -12.35 5.74 16.43
CA ALA A 106 -13.68 6.17 16.85
C ALA A 106 -13.79 6.31 18.38
N PHE A 107 -13.31 5.32 19.16
CA PHE A 107 -13.33 5.42 20.63
C PHE A 107 -12.49 6.58 21.16
N ASN A 108 -11.27 6.78 20.62
CA ASN A 108 -10.45 7.94 21.00
C ASN A 108 -11.23 9.25 20.76
N TYR A 109 -11.89 9.37 19.61
CA TYR A 109 -12.66 10.56 19.25
C TYR A 109 -13.85 10.81 20.19
N ILE A 110 -14.53 9.74 20.63
CA ILE A 110 -15.64 9.80 21.61
C ILE A 110 -15.12 10.20 22.99
N GLU A 111 -13.97 9.66 23.40
CA GLU A 111 -13.35 9.91 24.71
C GLU A 111 -12.83 11.33 24.85
N GLU A 112 -12.22 11.89 23.80
CA GLU A 112 -11.79 13.30 23.74
C GLU A 112 -12.94 14.28 24.00
N ARG A 113 -14.20 13.84 23.84
CA ARG A 113 -15.42 14.62 24.06
C ARG A 113 -16.12 14.32 25.38
N GLY A 114 -15.53 13.47 26.22
CA GLY A 114 -16.08 13.12 27.53
C GLY A 114 -17.28 12.15 27.50
N PHE A 115 -17.55 11.52 26.36
CA PHE A 115 -18.69 10.59 26.22
C PHE A 115 -18.35 9.13 26.54
N ALA A 116 -17.20 8.87 27.19
CA ALA A 116 -16.65 7.53 27.36
C ALA A 116 -17.60 6.56 28.07
N GLU A 117 -18.21 7.00 29.17
CA GLU A 117 -19.11 6.21 30.05
C GLU A 117 -20.54 6.09 29.50
N LEU A 118 -20.98 7.05 28.69
CA LEU A 118 -22.34 7.09 28.14
C LEU A 118 -22.47 6.25 26.88
N PHE A 119 -21.47 6.32 26.00
CA PHE A 119 -21.52 5.65 24.71
C PHE A 119 -21.53 4.12 24.84
N LEU A 120 -22.45 3.46 24.12
CA LEU A 120 -22.73 2.02 24.16
C LEU A 120 -23.25 1.47 25.48
N LYS A 121 -23.62 2.32 26.46
CA LYS A 121 -24.23 1.83 27.70
C LYS A 121 -25.60 1.22 27.45
N ASP A 122 -26.39 1.93 26.66
CA ASP A 122 -27.71 1.53 26.16
C ASP A 122 -27.99 2.28 24.84
N THR A 123 -29.12 1.97 24.22
CA THR A 123 -29.50 2.53 22.92
C THR A 123 -29.79 4.03 23.00
N GLU A 124 -30.42 4.50 24.06
CA GLU A 124 -30.82 5.91 24.24
C GLU A 124 -29.59 6.80 24.44
N GLN A 125 -28.67 6.40 25.32
CA GLN A 125 -27.42 7.13 25.55
C GLN A 125 -26.55 7.16 24.30
N SER A 126 -26.52 6.06 23.53
CA SER A 126 -25.78 6.00 22.27
C SER A 126 -26.38 6.92 21.21
N GLU A 127 -27.71 7.03 21.15
CA GLU A 127 -28.39 7.99 20.27
C GLU A 127 -28.04 9.44 20.65
N VAL A 128 -28.10 9.77 21.95
CA VAL A 128 -27.75 11.11 22.45
C VAL A 128 -26.32 11.47 22.06
N VAL A 129 -25.35 10.59 22.35
CA VAL A 129 -23.93 10.82 22.02
C VAL A 129 -23.75 10.97 20.51
N TYR A 130 -24.35 10.11 19.70
CA TYR A 130 -24.22 10.14 18.25
C TYR A 130 -24.82 11.43 17.64
N ARG A 131 -25.94 11.91 18.19
CA ARG A 131 -26.58 13.17 17.80
C ARG A 131 -25.74 14.38 18.16
N GLU A 132 -25.19 14.44 19.37
CA GLU A 132 -24.33 15.55 19.82
C GLU A 132 -23.04 15.62 18.99
N ILE A 133 -22.39 14.48 18.74
CA ILE A 133 -21.22 14.42 17.85
C ILE A 133 -21.59 14.89 16.43
N SER A 134 -22.75 14.47 15.90
CA SER A 134 -23.19 14.89 14.57
C SER A 134 -23.44 16.40 14.48
N LYS A 135 -23.97 17.03 15.54
CA LYS A 135 -24.12 18.49 15.63
C LYS A 135 -22.78 19.21 15.66
N GLU A 136 -21.83 18.71 16.46
CA GLU A 136 -20.47 19.26 16.52
C GLU A 136 -19.77 19.17 15.15
N LEU A 137 -19.83 18.01 14.51
CA LEU A 137 -19.29 17.81 13.16
C LEU A 137 -19.91 18.79 12.15
N LYS A 138 -21.22 19.04 12.25
CA LYS A 138 -21.90 20.02 11.39
C LYS A 138 -21.35 21.42 11.64
N HIS A 139 -21.16 21.81 12.90
CA HIS A 139 -20.56 23.09 13.24
C HIS A 139 -19.13 23.22 12.69
N GLN A 140 -18.29 22.18 12.84
CA GLN A 140 -16.91 22.16 12.33
C GLN A 140 -16.83 22.22 10.80
N VAL A 141 -17.78 21.59 10.09
CA VAL A 141 -17.88 21.70 8.63
C VAL A 141 -18.28 23.12 8.23
N THR A 142 -19.30 23.69 8.88
CA THR A 142 -19.75 25.07 8.59
C THR A 142 -18.67 26.12 8.91
N SER A 143 -17.84 25.89 9.93
CA SER A 143 -16.72 26.75 10.30
C SER A 143 -15.42 26.46 9.54
N ASN A 144 -15.46 25.59 8.52
CA ASN A 144 -14.30 25.18 7.70
C ASN A 144 -13.12 24.59 8.50
N GLN A 145 -13.36 24.05 9.68
CA GLN A 145 -12.33 23.37 10.47
C GLN A 145 -12.04 21.96 9.93
N ILE A 146 -13.07 21.30 9.38
CA ILE A 146 -12.94 20.01 8.70
C ILE A 146 -13.72 20.01 7.39
N THR A 147 -13.33 19.11 6.48
CA THR A 147 -14.07 18.86 5.24
C THR A 147 -15.32 18.00 5.50
N PRO A 148 -16.37 18.09 4.65
CA PRO A 148 -17.52 17.19 4.71
C PRO A 148 -17.13 15.71 4.67
N ARG A 149 -16.06 15.36 3.94
CA ARG A 149 -15.55 14.00 3.86
C ARG A 149 -14.95 13.51 5.18
N GLN A 150 -14.21 14.37 5.89
CA GLN A 150 -13.69 14.02 7.22
C GLN A 150 -14.83 13.83 8.22
N ALA A 151 -15.88 14.65 8.16
CA ALA A 151 -17.08 14.51 8.97
C ALA A 151 -17.82 13.19 8.67
N GLU A 152 -18.02 12.87 7.39
CA GLU A 152 -18.63 11.61 6.95
C GLU A 152 -17.86 10.40 7.47
N ILE A 153 -16.53 10.36 7.32
CA ILE A 153 -15.70 9.24 7.81
C ILE A 153 -15.90 9.05 9.32
N LYS A 154 -15.82 10.13 10.11
CA LYS A 154 -16.02 10.06 11.57
C LYS A 154 -17.41 9.55 11.94
N GLN A 155 -18.44 10.06 11.26
CA GLN A 155 -19.83 9.65 11.49
C GLN A 155 -20.02 8.16 11.16
N VAL A 156 -19.50 7.72 10.01
CA VAL A 156 -19.54 6.32 9.56
C VAL A 156 -18.76 5.40 10.51
N ASP A 157 -17.63 5.84 11.05
CA ASP A 157 -16.83 5.07 12.00
C ASP A 157 -17.56 4.88 13.35
N ILE A 158 -18.23 5.90 13.85
CA ILE A 158 -19.02 5.80 15.09
C ILE A 158 -20.27 4.96 14.86
N ALA A 159 -20.97 5.15 13.74
CA ALA A 159 -22.12 4.32 13.36
C ALA A 159 -21.75 2.83 13.28
N PHE A 160 -20.55 2.51 12.80
CA PHE A 160 -20.05 1.14 12.80
C PHE A 160 -19.91 0.55 14.21
N LEU A 161 -19.50 1.33 15.22
CA LEU A 161 -19.46 0.84 16.60
C LEU A 161 -20.86 0.48 17.11
N ILE A 162 -21.85 1.33 16.83
CA ILE A 162 -23.26 1.11 17.21
C ILE A 162 -23.78 -0.14 16.51
N GLN A 163 -23.51 -0.30 15.21
CA GLN A 163 -23.90 -1.47 14.44
C GLN A 163 -23.30 -2.77 14.99
N VAL A 164 -22.02 -2.76 15.34
CA VAL A 164 -21.36 -3.93 15.91
C VAL A 164 -21.96 -4.27 17.28
N HIS A 165 -22.27 -3.27 18.10
CA HIS A 165 -22.76 -3.49 19.46
C HIS A 165 -24.23 -3.91 19.55
N PHE A 166 -25.12 -3.14 18.91
CA PHE A 166 -26.57 -3.31 19.01
C PHE A 166 -27.19 -3.98 17.78
N GLY A 167 -26.40 -4.23 16.73
CA GLY A 167 -26.88 -4.76 15.46
C GLY A 167 -27.35 -3.68 14.48
N LYS A 168 -27.62 -4.13 13.25
CA LYS A 168 -27.89 -3.25 12.12
C LYS A 168 -29.19 -2.45 12.27
N GLN A 169 -30.28 -3.07 12.71
CA GLN A 169 -31.59 -2.42 12.79
C GLN A 169 -31.57 -1.20 13.73
N ILE A 170 -30.99 -1.35 14.92
CA ILE A 170 -30.86 -0.26 15.91
C ILE A 170 -29.92 0.82 15.39
N SER A 171 -28.80 0.43 14.76
CA SER A 171 -27.89 1.40 14.16
C SER A 171 -28.56 2.21 13.05
N ASP A 172 -29.35 1.57 12.17
CA ASP A 172 -30.05 2.26 11.09
C ASP A 172 -31.07 3.26 11.65
N TYR A 173 -31.76 2.92 12.74
CA TYR A 173 -32.69 3.82 13.46
C TYR A 173 -31.96 5.05 14.03
N ILE A 174 -30.90 4.84 14.81
CA ILE A 174 -30.12 5.94 15.43
C ILE A 174 -29.50 6.85 14.35
N VAL A 175 -28.93 6.26 13.30
CA VAL A 175 -28.27 6.99 12.22
C VAL A 175 -29.29 7.75 11.36
N GLY A 176 -30.46 7.16 11.13
CA GLY A 176 -31.52 7.73 10.29
C GLY A 176 -32.02 9.09 10.75
N ASN A 177 -32.01 9.35 12.06
CA ASN A 177 -32.54 10.58 12.67
C ASN A 177 -31.52 11.73 12.78
N THR A 178 -30.38 11.64 12.09
CA THR A 178 -29.31 12.64 12.18
C THR A 178 -28.93 13.25 10.84
N VAL A 179 -28.27 14.41 10.88
CA VAL A 179 -27.74 15.07 9.68
C VAL A 179 -26.64 14.19 9.08
N LYS A 180 -26.81 13.80 7.82
CA LYS A 180 -25.83 13.01 7.07
C LYS A 180 -24.87 13.91 6.33
N PHE A 181 -23.57 13.59 6.41
CA PHE A 181 -22.55 14.25 5.60
C PHE A 181 -22.33 13.46 4.31
N ASN A 182 -22.32 14.16 3.18
CA ASN A 182 -21.96 13.58 1.88
C ASN A 182 -20.65 14.19 1.44
N GLY A 183 -19.53 13.49 1.67
CA GLY A 183 -18.25 13.89 1.11
C GLY A 183 -18.22 13.61 -0.39
N SER A 184 -17.86 14.60 -1.20
CA SER A 184 -17.56 14.35 -2.61
C SER A 184 -16.22 13.59 -2.71
N VAL A 185 -16.23 12.47 -3.42
CA VAL A 185 -15.00 11.82 -3.87
C VAL A 185 -14.81 12.22 -5.32
N SER A 186 -13.63 12.74 -5.66
CA SER A 186 -13.24 12.89 -7.06
C SER A 186 -13.09 11.49 -7.64
N VAL A 187 -14.13 11.04 -8.36
CA VAL A 187 -14.06 9.80 -9.12
C VAL A 187 -12.88 9.96 -10.07
N THR A 188 -11.87 9.09 -9.93
CA THR A 188 -10.70 9.14 -10.81
C THR A 188 -11.19 8.85 -12.22
N ALA A 189 -11.21 9.88 -13.07
CA ALA A 189 -11.60 9.73 -14.45
C ALA A 189 -10.70 8.67 -15.11
N PRO A 190 -11.27 7.79 -15.97
CA PRO A 190 -10.46 6.86 -16.73
C PRO A 190 -9.40 7.65 -17.53
N ARG A 191 -8.17 7.14 -17.57
CA ARG A 191 -7.09 7.78 -18.33
C ARG A 191 -7.47 7.87 -19.80
N LYS A 192 -7.05 8.93 -20.48
CA LYS A 192 -7.27 9.08 -21.92
C LYS A 192 -6.56 7.95 -22.67
N ARG A 193 -7.15 7.51 -23.79
CA ARG A 193 -6.58 6.45 -24.64
C ARG A 193 -5.17 6.80 -25.14
N ALA A 194 -4.92 8.08 -25.43
CA ALA A 194 -3.61 8.57 -25.83
C ALA A 194 -2.54 8.31 -24.75
N ASP A 195 -2.86 8.59 -23.48
CA ASP A 195 -1.94 8.38 -22.35
C ASP A 195 -1.65 6.90 -22.12
N LEU A 196 -2.65 6.04 -22.32
CA LEU A 196 -2.48 4.58 -22.23
C LEU A 196 -1.59 4.06 -23.35
N LYS A 197 -1.81 4.51 -24.60
CA LYS A 197 -0.97 4.14 -25.74
C LYS A 197 0.47 4.61 -25.56
N TYR A 198 0.64 5.82 -25.03
CA TYR A 198 1.94 6.37 -24.68
C TYR A 198 2.67 5.48 -23.67
N ALA A 199 2.03 5.20 -22.52
CA ALA A 199 2.62 4.36 -21.49
C ALA A 199 2.94 2.93 -22.00
N PHE A 200 2.05 2.35 -22.80
CA PHE A 200 2.28 1.04 -23.43
C PHE A 200 3.56 1.04 -24.28
N ASN A 201 3.75 2.05 -25.13
CA ASN A 201 4.93 2.14 -25.99
C ASN A 201 6.23 2.34 -25.18
N ILE A 202 6.17 3.08 -24.07
CA ILE A 202 7.30 3.24 -23.14
C ILE A 202 7.70 1.89 -22.54
N TYR A 203 6.74 1.15 -21.96
CA TYR A 203 7.04 -0.14 -21.34
C TYR A 203 7.50 -1.18 -22.37
N LYS A 204 6.92 -1.16 -23.58
CA LYS A 204 7.36 -2.03 -24.68
C LYS A 204 8.82 -1.76 -25.05
N SER A 205 9.18 -0.49 -25.27
CA SER A 205 10.55 -0.12 -25.65
C SER A 205 11.55 -0.51 -24.57
N LEU A 206 11.24 -0.27 -23.29
CA LEU A 206 12.09 -0.68 -22.17
C LEU A 206 12.26 -2.20 -22.10
N ALA A 207 11.16 -2.95 -22.24
CA ALA A 207 11.19 -4.40 -22.21
C ALA A 207 12.07 -4.97 -23.33
N GLU A 208 11.84 -4.54 -24.57
CA GLU A 208 12.53 -5.04 -25.76
C GLU A 208 14.01 -4.63 -25.82
N GLU A 209 14.32 -3.35 -25.62
CA GLU A 209 15.70 -2.84 -25.71
C GLU A 209 16.59 -3.39 -24.59
N LEU A 210 16.08 -3.47 -23.35
CA LEU A 210 16.84 -4.04 -22.23
C LEU A 210 17.01 -5.56 -22.37
N THR A 211 15.98 -6.27 -22.84
CA THR A 211 16.09 -7.71 -23.11
C THR A 211 17.12 -7.98 -24.20
N SER A 212 17.10 -7.22 -25.29
CA SER A 212 18.11 -7.29 -26.35
C SER A 212 19.52 -6.98 -25.81
N PHE A 213 19.66 -5.95 -24.97
CA PHE A 213 20.93 -5.61 -24.33
C PHE A 213 21.49 -6.75 -23.47
N LEU A 214 20.61 -7.45 -22.73
CA LEU A 214 21.01 -8.53 -21.82
C LEU A 214 21.27 -9.85 -22.55
N ILE A 215 20.37 -10.30 -23.42
CA ILE A 215 20.48 -11.58 -24.14
C ILE A 215 21.68 -11.58 -25.08
N TYR A 216 21.92 -10.49 -25.80
CA TYR A 216 23.06 -10.38 -26.73
C TYR A 216 24.32 -9.83 -26.06
N GLU A 217 24.35 -9.78 -24.72
CA GLU A 217 25.49 -9.33 -23.91
C GLU A 217 26.15 -8.03 -24.40
N LYS A 218 25.34 -7.09 -24.91
CA LYS A 218 25.84 -5.84 -25.50
C LYS A 218 26.66 -5.07 -24.46
N LYS A 219 27.69 -4.35 -24.90
CA LYS A 219 28.56 -3.58 -24.01
C LYS A 219 27.90 -2.27 -23.56
N LEU A 220 28.21 -1.85 -22.35
CA LEU A 220 27.93 -0.52 -21.80
C LEU A 220 29.04 0.46 -22.22
N PRO A 221 28.72 1.76 -22.37
CA PRO A 221 27.39 2.35 -22.27
C PRO A 221 26.48 1.93 -23.42
N PHE A 222 25.22 1.63 -23.11
CA PHE A 222 24.25 1.12 -24.09
C PHE A 222 23.30 2.22 -24.54
N LYS A 223 23.10 2.37 -25.85
CA LYS A 223 22.16 3.34 -26.42
C LYS A 223 20.73 2.78 -26.31
N LEU A 224 19.96 3.31 -25.37
CA LEU A 224 18.55 2.97 -25.18
C LEU A 224 17.67 3.87 -26.05
N ARG A 225 16.92 3.25 -26.95
CA ARG A 225 15.93 3.92 -27.79
C ARG A 225 14.57 3.91 -27.11
N MET A 226 14.00 5.08 -26.92
CA MET A 226 12.64 5.30 -26.43
C MET A 226 11.79 5.84 -27.59
N PRO A 227 10.44 5.81 -27.49
CA PRO A 227 9.56 6.30 -28.54
C PRO A 227 9.87 7.72 -29.01
N ASP A 228 10.16 8.65 -28.08
CA ASP A 228 10.33 10.07 -28.41
C ASP A 228 11.78 10.57 -28.26
N TYR A 229 12.67 9.75 -27.71
CA TYR A 229 14.04 10.18 -27.43
C TYR A 229 15.00 8.99 -27.37
N THR A 230 16.29 9.29 -27.34
CA THR A 230 17.33 8.30 -27.10
C THR A 230 18.19 8.74 -25.93
N THR A 231 18.65 7.79 -25.14
CA THR A 231 19.55 8.04 -24.01
C THR A 231 20.61 6.94 -23.91
N PHE A 232 21.69 7.20 -23.18
CA PHE A 232 22.73 6.21 -22.90
C PHE A 232 22.61 5.71 -21.46
N ILE A 233 22.62 4.38 -21.32
CA ILE A 233 22.64 3.72 -20.04
C ILE A 233 24.07 3.39 -19.67
N PHE A 234 24.48 3.88 -18.50
CA PHE A 234 25.77 3.57 -17.88
C PHE A 234 25.59 2.52 -16.77
N PRO A 235 26.67 1.87 -16.29
CA PRO A 235 26.60 0.83 -15.26
C PRO A 235 25.86 1.24 -13.96
N TYR A 236 25.72 2.53 -13.67
CA TYR A 236 25.00 2.98 -12.48
C TYR A 236 23.65 3.57 -12.86
N ALA A 237 22.58 2.90 -12.41
CA ALA A 237 21.20 3.29 -12.67
C ALA A 237 20.84 4.70 -12.16
N THR A 238 21.61 5.25 -11.22
CA THR A 238 21.42 6.58 -10.64
C THR A 238 21.83 7.73 -11.56
N HIS A 239 22.59 7.45 -12.62
CA HIS A 239 23.15 8.47 -13.50
C HIS A 239 22.53 8.41 -14.89
N ARG A 240 21.27 8.86 -15.00
CA ARG A 240 20.50 8.86 -16.24
C ARG A 240 20.19 10.30 -16.66
N VAL A 241 20.31 10.55 -17.95
CA VAL A 241 19.91 11.82 -18.56
C VAL A 241 18.83 11.51 -19.58
N THR A 242 17.63 12.00 -19.31
CA THR A 242 16.44 11.87 -20.15
C THR A 242 15.74 13.23 -20.19
N PRO A 243 14.80 13.46 -21.15
CA PRO A 243 14.01 14.69 -21.17
C PRO A 243 13.26 14.98 -19.85
N TYR A 244 12.96 13.94 -19.07
CA TYR A 244 12.18 14.04 -17.82
C TYR A 244 13.03 13.95 -16.55
N CYS A 245 14.33 13.65 -16.67
CA CYS A 245 15.21 13.44 -15.53
C CYS A 245 16.65 13.74 -15.92
N ASN A 246 17.24 14.76 -15.31
CA ASN A 246 18.64 15.13 -15.49
C ASN A 246 19.45 14.80 -14.23
N ARG A 247 19.95 13.57 -14.14
CA ARG A 247 20.88 13.12 -13.09
C ARG A 247 22.22 12.77 -13.72
N SER A 248 22.82 13.75 -14.38
CA SER A 248 24.14 13.56 -15.00
C SER A 248 25.22 13.34 -13.94
N THR A 249 26.31 12.72 -14.36
CA THR A 249 27.55 12.65 -13.60
C THR A 249 28.68 13.06 -14.53
N ASP A 250 29.58 13.89 -14.04
CA ASP A 250 30.59 14.55 -14.88
C ASP A 250 31.62 13.57 -15.46
N VAL A 251 31.71 12.38 -14.86
CA VAL A 251 32.58 11.28 -15.30
C VAL A 251 32.11 10.67 -16.63
N TYR A 252 30.84 10.87 -16.99
CA TYR A 252 30.25 10.33 -18.21
C TYR A 252 29.93 11.45 -19.21
N ASN A 253 30.21 11.19 -20.47
CA ASN A 253 29.69 11.97 -21.58
C ASN A 253 28.37 11.36 -22.03
N HIS A 254 27.26 11.86 -21.46
CA HIS A 254 25.91 11.37 -21.72
C HIS A 254 25.40 11.67 -23.14
N GLN A 255 26.03 12.61 -23.86
CA GLN A 255 25.67 12.92 -25.25
C GLN A 255 26.29 11.94 -26.23
N LEU A 256 27.57 11.59 -26.01
CA LEU A 256 28.33 10.70 -26.91
C LEU A 256 28.28 9.23 -26.49
N GLY A 257 27.75 8.92 -25.30
CA GLY A 257 27.65 7.54 -24.82
C GLY A 257 29.00 6.92 -24.47
N ARG A 258 29.92 7.73 -23.93
CA ARG A 258 31.26 7.29 -23.52
C ARG A 258 31.69 7.90 -22.19
N MET A 259 32.82 7.46 -21.68
CA MET A 259 33.48 8.11 -20.55
C MET A 259 33.95 9.52 -20.96
N ALA A 260 33.91 10.47 -20.03
CA ALA A 260 34.44 11.81 -20.27
C ALA A 260 35.96 11.75 -20.46
N THR A 261 36.51 12.61 -21.32
CA THR A 261 37.96 12.77 -21.42
C THR A 261 38.49 13.51 -20.18
N GLU A 262 39.80 13.43 -19.92
CA GLU A 262 40.40 14.20 -18.82
C GLU A 262 40.10 15.70 -18.94
N LYS A 263 40.24 16.26 -20.15
CA LYS A 263 39.91 17.66 -20.43
C LYS A 263 38.44 17.97 -20.12
N GLU A 264 37.51 17.20 -20.68
CA GLU A 264 36.07 17.35 -20.43
C GLU A 264 35.71 17.27 -18.94
N TYR A 265 36.39 16.40 -18.19
CA TYR A 265 36.12 16.18 -16.77
C TYR A 265 36.75 17.27 -15.88
N PHE A 266 37.94 17.76 -16.23
CA PHE A 266 38.62 18.83 -15.50
C PHE A 266 37.92 20.17 -15.71
N ASP A 267 37.47 20.46 -16.92
CA ASP A 267 36.76 21.70 -17.25
C ASP A 267 35.45 21.83 -16.46
N LYS A 268 34.78 20.71 -16.17
CA LYS A 268 33.56 20.68 -15.33
C LYS A 268 33.84 20.82 -13.82
N ARG A 269 35.08 20.60 -13.37
CA ARG A 269 35.46 20.56 -11.96
C ARG A 269 36.76 21.35 -11.71
N PRO A 270 36.81 22.66 -12.02
CA PRO A 270 38.04 23.45 -11.93
C PRO A 270 38.59 23.56 -10.50
N ASN A 271 37.71 23.52 -9.50
CA ASN A 271 38.07 23.68 -8.08
C ASN A 271 38.65 22.41 -7.43
N LYS A 272 38.77 21.30 -8.18
CA LYS A 272 39.24 20.01 -7.68
C LYS A 272 40.66 19.72 -8.15
N LYS A 273 41.45 19.03 -7.32
CA LYS A 273 42.82 18.64 -7.67
C LYS A 273 42.80 17.69 -8.87
N LYS A 274 43.58 17.99 -9.91
CA LYS A 274 43.63 17.16 -11.14
C LYS A 274 43.99 15.70 -10.84
N SER A 275 44.85 15.43 -9.85
CA SER A 275 45.19 14.08 -9.42
C SER A 275 44.00 13.29 -8.88
N GLU A 276 43.14 13.91 -8.05
CA GLU A 276 41.90 13.31 -7.51
C GLU A 276 40.92 12.97 -8.65
N LEU A 277 40.78 13.89 -9.61
CA LEU A 277 39.92 13.70 -10.78
C LEU A 277 40.42 12.55 -11.68
N ARG A 278 41.72 12.47 -11.96
CA ARG A 278 42.31 11.35 -12.72
C ARG A 278 42.04 10.01 -12.04
N GLU A 279 42.24 9.92 -10.73
CA GLU A 279 42.00 8.68 -10.00
C GLU A 279 40.51 8.30 -9.97
N ASN A 280 39.60 9.27 -9.90
CA ASN A 280 38.17 9.00 -10.04
C ASN A 280 37.81 8.48 -11.45
N LEU A 281 38.33 9.12 -12.49
CA LEU A 281 38.10 8.70 -13.88
C LEU A 281 38.66 7.29 -14.12
N LYS A 282 39.87 6.99 -13.63
CA LYS A 282 40.48 5.65 -13.68
C LYS A 282 39.63 4.59 -12.98
N ARG A 283 39.17 4.85 -11.75
CA ARG A 283 38.28 3.94 -11.01
C ARG A 283 36.97 3.68 -11.76
N SER A 284 36.40 4.73 -12.35
CA SER A 284 35.15 4.63 -13.09
C SER A 284 35.29 3.87 -14.41
N ASN A 285 36.39 4.07 -15.13
CA ASN A 285 36.77 3.26 -16.30
C ASN A 285 36.93 1.78 -15.94
N LYS A 286 37.66 1.47 -14.85
CA LYS A 286 37.83 0.09 -14.38
C LYS A 286 36.48 -0.57 -14.06
N ARG A 287 35.58 0.14 -13.40
CA ARG A 287 34.22 -0.36 -13.09
C ARG A 287 33.39 -0.61 -14.34
N LEU A 288 33.47 0.28 -15.33
CA LEU A 288 32.80 0.09 -16.63
C LEU A 288 33.33 -1.17 -17.34
N ALA A 289 34.65 -1.34 -17.39
CA ALA A 289 35.28 -2.51 -17.96
C ALA A 289 34.83 -3.81 -17.25
N GLN A 290 34.84 -3.82 -15.91
CA GLN A 290 34.36 -4.95 -15.12
C GLN A 290 32.88 -5.28 -15.40
N ALA A 291 32.00 -4.27 -15.50
CA ALA A 291 30.58 -4.47 -15.82
C ALA A 291 30.35 -5.01 -17.24
N ASN A 292 31.30 -4.79 -18.15
CA ASN A 292 31.28 -5.34 -19.52
C ASN A 292 31.88 -6.73 -19.62
N LEU A 293 32.73 -7.15 -18.68
CA LEU A 293 33.31 -8.49 -18.62
C LEU A 293 32.38 -9.51 -17.95
N ASP A 294 31.55 -9.06 -17.00
CA ASP A 294 30.59 -9.91 -16.29
C ASP A 294 29.16 -9.72 -16.81
N PRO A 295 28.59 -10.67 -17.57
CA PRO A 295 27.19 -10.62 -18.02
C PRO A 295 26.18 -10.59 -16.86
N ARG A 296 26.59 -11.06 -15.67
CA ARG A 296 25.78 -11.06 -14.45
C ARG A 296 26.10 -9.88 -13.54
N ALA A 297 26.84 -8.87 -14.00
CA ALA A 297 27.18 -7.71 -13.18
C ALA A 297 25.96 -7.11 -12.48
N LYS A 298 26.14 -6.57 -11.27
CA LYS A 298 25.04 -6.01 -10.44
C LYS A 298 24.13 -5.05 -11.23
N CYS A 299 24.72 -4.24 -12.11
CA CYS A 299 23.99 -3.31 -12.96
C CYS A 299 23.11 -4.01 -14.01
N ARG A 300 23.62 -5.06 -14.66
CA ARG A 300 22.89 -5.87 -15.63
C ARG A 300 21.71 -6.57 -14.97
N ARG A 301 21.88 -7.10 -13.75
CA ARG A 301 20.75 -7.64 -12.97
C ARG A 301 19.68 -6.59 -12.67
N ALA A 302 20.08 -5.35 -12.35
CA ALA A 302 19.11 -4.27 -12.17
C ALA A 302 18.35 -3.92 -13.46
N PHE A 303 19.01 -3.97 -14.62
CA PHE A 303 18.35 -3.83 -15.92
C PHE A 303 17.42 -5.00 -16.23
N ALA A 304 17.79 -6.23 -15.85
CA ALA A 304 16.93 -7.40 -15.96
C ALA A 304 15.65 -7.22 -15.15
N CYS A 305 15.75 -6.78 -13.90
CA CYS A 305 14.58 -6.46 -13.07
C CYS A 305 13.70 -5.37 -13.73
N THR A 306 14.31 -4.35 -14.34
CA THR A 306 13.56 -3.28 -15.03
C THR A 306 12.82 -3.81 -16.26
N ALA A 307 13.45 -4.71 -17.03
CA ALA A 307 12.82 -5.37 -18.18
C ALA A 307 11.64 -6.25 -17.73
N MET A 308 11.82 -7.05 -16.67
CA MET A 308 10.75 -7.87 -16.08
C MET A 308 9.57 -7.04 -15.59
N GLN A 309 9.83 -5.94 -14.87
CA GLN A 309 8.79 -5.01 -14.42
C GLN A 309 8.07 -4.37 -15.61
N SER A 310 8.77 -4.08 -16.70
CA SER A 310 8.16 -3.52 -17.91
C SER A 310 7.23 -4.55 -18.58
N TYR A 311 7.64 -5.83 -18.67
CA TYR A 311 6.77 -6.91 -19.12
C TYR A 311 5.56 -7.12 -18.19
N GLN A 312 5.75 -7.02 -16.87
CA GLN A 312 4.65 -7.08 -15.90
C GLN A 312 3.63 -5.96 -16.15
N MET A 313 4.08 -4.73 -16.40
CA MET A 313 3.18 -3.62 -16.72
C MET A 313 2.42 -3.84 -18.03
N LEU A 314 3.09 -4.36 -19.07
CA LEU A 314 2.42 -4.72 -20.33
C LEU A 314 1.37 -5.81 -20.11
N PHE A 315 1.70 -6.83 -19.32
CA PHE A 315 0.77 -7.90 -18.96
C PHE A 315 -0.45 -7.35 -18.20
N MET A 316 -0.24 -6.47 -17.21
CA MET A 316 -1.33 -5.78 -16.50
C MET A 316 -2.22 -4.96 -17.44
N MET A 317 -1.60 -4.23 -18.38
CA MET A 317 -2.34 -3.41 -19.35
C MET A 317 -3.20 -4.27 -20.29
N LEU A 318 -2.71 -5.44 -20.70
CA LEU A 318 -3.43 -6.34 -21.61
C LEU A 318 -4.55 -7.12 -20.91
N THR A 319 -4.33 -7.52 -19.66
CA THR A 319 -5.24 -8.40 -18.92
C THR A 319 -6.20 -7.67 -17.99
N GLY A 320 -5.92 -6.40 -17.67
CA GLY A 320 -6.62 -5.67 -16.61
C GLY A 320 -6.37 -6.23 -15.20
N ALA A 321 -5.36 -7.10 -15.04
CA ALA A 321 -5.02 -7.70 -13.77
C ALA A 321 -4.38 -6.68 -12.81
N TYR A 322 -4.68 -6.83 -11.53
CA TYR A 322 -4.07 -6.04 -10.46
C TYR A 322 -2.74 -6.65 -10.04
N ALA A 323 -1.82 -5.82 -9.53
CA ALA A 323 -0.52 -6.30 -9.07
C ALA A 323 -0.62 -7.43 -8.02
N SER A 324 -1.66 -7.38 -7.17
CA SER A 324 -1.93 -8.45 -6.18
C SER A 324 -2.38 -9.76 -6.82
N GLU A 325 -3.10 -9.69 -7.95
CA GLU A 325 -3.55 -10.88 -8.70
C GLU A 325 -2.34 -11.51 -9.42
N ILE A 326 -1.45 -10.69 -9.99
CA ILE A 326 -0.22 -11.16 -10.64
C ILE A 326 0.78 -11.76 -9.65
N ALA A 327 0.88 -11.21 -8.44
CA ALA A 327 1.79 -11.75 -7.41
C ALA A 327 1.45 -13.19 -7.00
N GLN A 328 0.24 -13.66 -7.31
CA GLN A 328 -0.23 -15.02 -7.05
C GLN A 328 -0.07 -15.94 -8.26
N LEU A 329 0.38 -15.43 -9.40
CA LEU A 329 0.64 -16.26 -10.57
C LEU A 329 1.91 -17.08 -10.32
N GLU A 330 1.73 -18.38 -10.11
CA GLU A 330 2.83 -19.32 -10.00
C GLU A 330 3.31 -19.74 -11.40
N PHE A 331 4.64 -19.66 -11.60
CA PHE A 331 5.27 -20.23 -12.78
C PHE A 331 5.63 -21.68 -12.49
N ASN A 332 4.95 -22.64 -13.12
CA ASN A 332 5.13 -24.07 -12.91
C ASN A 332 6.42 -24.65 -13.54
N GLY A 333 7.38 -23.80 -13.92
CA GLY A 333 8.69 -24.23 -14.44
C GLY A 333 8.68 -24.81 -15.86
N LYS A 334 7.50 -25.07 -16.43
CA LYS A 334 7.36 -25.63 -17.78
C LYS A 334 7.07 -24.53 -18.79
N LEU A 335 8.10 -24.17 -19.57
CA LEU A 335 7.93 -23.43 -20.82
C LEU A 335 7.46 -24.41 -21.90
N GLU A 336 6.21 -24.83 -21.84
CA GLU A 336 5.56 -25.53 -22.95
C GLU A 336 5.22 -24.47 -24.02
N PHE A 337 6.03 -24.40 -25.08
CA PHE A 337 5.70 -23.63 -26.28
C PHE A 337 4.70 -24.40 -27.13
N ASP A 338 3.54 -24.73 -26.58
CA ASP A 338 2.41 -25.10 -27.41
C ASP A 338 1.94 -23.81 -28.08
N LYS A 339 2.20 -23.71 -29.39
CA LYS A 339 1.51 -22.76 -30.27
C LYS A 339 0.03 -23.17 -30.33
N SER A 340 -0.71 -22.95 -29.25
CA SER A 340 -2.16 -22.89 -29.31
C SER A 340 -2.51 -21.68 -30.18
N LEU A 341 -3.00 -21.95 -31.38
CA LEU A 341 -3.44 -20.95 -32.35
C LEU A 341 -4.64 -20.12 -31.85
N THR A 342 -5.28 -20.51 -30.73
CA THR A 342 -6.55 -19.92 -30.31
C THR A 342 -6.65 -19.48 -28.85
N ASN A 343 -5.92 -20.04 -27.86
CA ASN A 343 -6.16 -19.66 -26.45
C ASN A 343 -4.88 -19.66 -25.59
N LYS A 344 -4.33 -18.49 -25.28
CA LYS A 344 -3.33 -18.31 -24.21
C LYS A 344 -4.04 -17.72 -22.99
N SER A 345 -4.24 -18.51 -21.95
CA SER A 345 -4.94 -18.06 -20.74
C SER A 345 -4.16 -18.30 -19.45
N TYR A 346 -4.13 -17.32 -18.56
CA TYR A 346 -3.55 -17.40 -17.21
C TYR A 346 -4.66 -17.50 -16.16
N ARG A 347 -4.47 -18.27 -15.08
CA ARG A 347 -5.44 -18.35 -13.97
C ARG A 347 -4.89 -17.62 -12.74
N ALA A 348 -5.66 -16.70 -12.17
CA ALA A 348 -5.39 -16.15 -10.83
C ALA A 348 -6.65 -16.14 -9.98
N ILE A 349 -6.50 -16.13 -8.65
CA ILE A 349 -7.63 -16.09 -7.73
C ILE A 349 -7.94 -14.62 -7.42
N LYS A 350 -9.12 -14.15 -7.80
CA LYS A 350 -9.56 -12.78 -7.54
C LYS A 350 -10.19 -12.68 -6.16
N LEU A 351 -9.37 -12.45 -5.15
CA LEU A 351 -9.80 -12.44 -3.74
C LEU A 351 -10.85 -11.37 -3.42
N ARG A 352 -10.80 -10.21 -4.09
CA ARG A 352 -11.82 -9.13 -3.94
C ARG A 352 -13.19 -9.46 -4.54
N ALA A 353 -13.33 -10.59 -5.24
CA ALA A 353 -14.58 -11.11 -5.78
C ALA A 353 -14.99 -12.41 -5.07
N ALA A 354 -14.81 -12.46 -3.75
CA ALA A 354 -15.10 -13.63 -2.91
C ALA A 354 -14.31 -14.89 -3.30
N GLY A 355 -13.05 -14.74 -3.72
CA GLY A 355 -12.18 -15.89 -4.02
C GLY A 355 -12.46 -16.59 -5.35
N LYS A 356 -13.24 -15.99 -6.26
CA LYS A 356 -13.48 -16.58 -7.59
C LYS A 356 -12.18 -16.71 -8.39
N THR A 357 -11.94 -17.87 -8.98
CA THR A 357 -10.88 -18.10 -9.97
C THR A 357 -11.20 -17.30 -11.22
N VAL A 358 -10.28 -16.45 -11.65
CA VAL A 358 -10.39 -15.64 -12.86
C VAL A 358 -9.35 -16.12 -13.85
N GLN A 359 -9.81 -16.42 -15.06
CA GLN A 359 -8.97 -16.77 -16.20
C GLN A 359 -8.79 -15.51 -17.06
N TYR A 360 -7.55 -15.10 -17.29
CA TYR A 360 -7.17 -13.98 -18.15
C TYR A 360 -6.79 -14.53 -19.51
N GLU A 361 -7.56 -14.21 -20.54
CA GLU A 361 -7.20 -14.48 -21.92
C GLU A 361 -6.28 -13.37 -22.45
N LEU A 362 -5.16 -13.74 -23.06
CA LEU A 362 -4.36 -12.79 -23.82
C LEU A 362 -5.07 -12.49 -25.14
N LEU A 363 -5.75 -11.34 -25.20
CA LEU A 363 -6.26 -10.82 -26.46
C LEU A 363 -5.11 -10.66 -27.47
N LEU A 364 -5.29 -11.16 -28.69
CA LEU A 364 -4.41 -10.96 -29.84
C LEU A 364 -4.41 -9.48 -30.29
N GLY A 365 -3.83 -8.60 -29.48
CA GLY A 365 -3.66 -7.17 -29.74
C GLY A 365 -4.99 -6.37 -29.75
N PRO A 366 -5.06 -5.18 -29.11
CA PRO A 366 -6.26 -4.34 -29.15
C PRO A 366 -6.45 -3.57 -30.48
N PHE A 367 -5.90 -4.07 -31.59
CA PHE A 367 -5.93 -3.42 -32.89
C PHE A 367 -6.06 -4.46 -34.01
N ARG A 368 -7.21 -5.13 -34.09
CA ARG A 368 -7.64 -5.74 -35.36
C ARG A 368 -8.60 -4.79 -36.04
N TYR A 369 -8.26 -4.49 -37.28
CA TYR A 369 -8.92 -3.60 -38.22
C TYR A 369 -10.41 -3.94 -38.37
N SER A 370 -11.25 -2.92 -38.40
CA SER A 370 -12.48 -2.93 -39.20
C SER A 370 -12.22 -2.02 -40.40
N GLU A 371 -11.61 -2.58 -41.44
CA GLU A 371 -11.88 -2.15 -42.80
C GLU A 371 -13.11 -2.94 -43.28
N ASN A 372 -13.99 -2.26 -44.02
CA ASN A 372 -15.33 -2.65 -44.49
C ASN A 372 -16.42 -2.46 -43.42
N THR A 373 -17.37 -1.53 -43.55
CA THR A 373 -18.12 -1.02 -44.72
C THR A 373 -18.51 0.44 -44.47
#